data_AF-A0A1A9VQ95-F1
#
_entry.id   AF-A0A1A9VQ95-F1
#
_cell.length_a   1.000
_cell.length_b   1.000
_cell.length_c   1.000
_cell.angle_alpha   90.00
_cell.angle_beta   90.00
_cell.angle_gamma   90.00
#
_symmetry.space_group_name_H-M   'P 1'
#
loop_
_entity.id
_entity.type
_entity.pdbx_description
1 polymer ?
#
loop_
_entity_poly.entity_id
_entity_poly.type
_entity_poly.pdbx_seq_one_letter_code
_entity_poly.pdbx_strand_id
1 'polypeptide(L)'
;MDLVLTLIAGFSYAEIFVVLLLVLPVASPHQWNRFFKSNFLATVARRTYLCFFFVMVALVGFLLKAIREMHKYSNQEHSTDVRLNTEMQRRAHLFKAQRNFGISGFPIFLALVIRRLVTLISVQANLLAQSEATLKQAQSASAIIRSLMEERNTEKVDEATEDSTLAVTNKINERIQELTAEMNREKKNREDRNTEKADEAKEAGTLAMITKMKEFIHELTVELNRENKDKEALKSQADSLNREYGRLTGQYNKFEMQININAEGDDEADKKTN
;
A
#
# COMPACT_ATOMS: atom_id res chain seq x y z
N MET A 1 1.90 -12.54 30.80
CA MET A 1 1.48 -12.69 29.40
C MET A 1 1.80 -11.37 28.72
N ASP A 2 2.52 -11.38 27.60
CA ASP A 2 2.92 -10.15 26.93
C ASP A 2 1.70 -9.34 26.50
N LEU A 3 1.64 -8.06 26.88
CA LEU A 3 0.57 -7.11 26.51
C LEU A 3 0.26 -7.12 25.00
N VAL A 4 1.29 -7.38 24.19
CA VAL A 4 1.22 -7.48 22.73
C VAL A 4 0.33 -8.64 22.28
N LEU A 5 0.40 -9.81 22.94
CA LEU A 5 -0.44 -10.97 22.59
C LEU A 5 -1.91 -10.74 22.94
N THR A 6 -2.17 -10.03 24.05
CA THR A 6 -3.52 -9.62 24.43
C THR A 6 -4.10 -8.61 23.44
N LEU A 7 -3.29 -7.69 22.94
CA LEU A 7 -3.71 -6.71 21.94
C LEU A 7 -4.01 -7.38 20.59
N ILE A 8 -3.20 -8.34 20.17
CA ILE A 8 -3.46 -9.17 18.97
C ILE A 8 -4.74 -10.00 19.14
N ALA A 9 -4.94 -10.62 20.31
CA ALA A 9 -6.15 -11.38 20.57
C ALA A 9 -7.39 -10.47 20.49
N GLY A 10 -7.32 -9.27 21.07
CA GLY A 10 -8.37 -8.25 20.96
C GLY A 10 -8.68 -7.87 19.51
N PHE A 11 -7.64 -7.67 18.70
CA PHE A 11 -7.80 -7.41 17.26
C PHE A 11 -8.49 -8.59 16.54
N SER A 12 -8.07 -9.83 16.82
CA SER A 12 -8.70 -11.03 16.26
C SER A 12 -10.18 -11.15 16.64
N TYR A 13 -10.54 -10.87 17.89
CA TYR A 13 -11.94 -10.86 18.31
C TYR A 13 -12.76 -9.77 17.63
N ALA A 14 -12.17 -8.59 17.41
CA ALA A 14 -12.82 -7.53 16.64
C ALA A 14 -13.08 -7.94 15.19
N GLU A 15 -12.12 -8.60 14.54
CA GLU A 15 -12.30 -9.14 13.18
C GLU A 15 -13.37 -10.23 13.12
N ILE A 16 -13.39 -11.15 14.09
CA ILE A 16 -14.44 -12.18 14.20
C ILE A 16 -15.80 -11.52 14.34
N PHE A 17 -15.92 -10.50 15.20
CA PHE A 17 -17.15 -9.76 15.38
C PHE A 17 -17.60 -9.07 14.09
N VAL A 18 -16.69 -8.44 13.35
CA VAL A 18 -16.98 -7.82 12.05
C VAL A 18 -17.43 -8.86 11.02
N VAL A 19 -16.76 -10.02 10.92
CA VAL A 19 -17.16 -11.10 10.01
C VAL A 19 -18.52 -11.66 10.39
N LEU A 20 -18.77 -11.93 11.67
CA LEU A 20 -20.06 -12.41 12.15
C LEU A 20 -21.16 -11.43 11.78
N LEU A 21 -20.90 -10.13 11.99
CA LEU A 21 -21.84 -9.07 11.70
C LEU A 21 -22.07 -8.89 10.18
N LEU A 22 -21.06 -9.13 9.34
CA LEU A 22 -21.17 -9.13 7.87
C LEU A 22 -21.86 -10.37 7.29
N VAL A 23 -21.68 -11.54 7.91
CA VAL A 23 -22.22 -12.82 7.45
C VAL A 23 -23.66 -13.01 7.93
N LEU A 24 -24.03 -12.40 9.05
CA LEU A 24 -25.40 -12.44 9.56
C LEU A 24 -26.36 -11.75 8.56
N PRO A 25 -27.50 -12.38 8.22
CA PRO A 25 -28.53 -11.82 7.35
C PRO A 25 -29.33 -10.66 8.01
N VAL A 26 -28.77 -10.01 9.03
CA VAL A 26 -29.41 -8.94 9.82
C VAL A 26 -29.40 -7.61 9.07
N ALA A 27 -28.47 -7.40 8.13
CA ALA A 27 -28.34 -6.13 7.41
C ALA A 27 -28.32 -6.33 5.88
N SER A 28 -29.27 -5.68 5.21
CA SER A 28 -29.40 -5.70 3.74
C SER A 28 -28.16 -5.10 3.06
N PRO A 29 -27.73 -5.60 1.87
CA PRO A 29 -26.61 -5.03 1.10
C PRO A 29 -26.70 -3.51 0.90
N HIS A 30 -27.91 -2.94 0.85
CA HIS A 30 -28.11 -1.49 0.76
C HIS A 30 -27.73 -0.74 2.03
N GLN A 31 -28.05 -1.29 3.21
CA GLN A 31 -27.70 -0.68 4.49
C GLN A 31 -26.19 -0.68 4.69
N TRP A 32 -25.56 -1.80 4.32
CA TRP A 32 -24.12 -1.92 4.27
C TRP A 32 -23.47 -0.96 3.28
N ASN A 33 -23.97 -0.87 2.05
CA ASN A 33 -23.44 0.06 1.05
C ASN A 33 -23.57 1.52 1.50
N ARG A 34 -24.66 1.87 2.20
CA ARG A 34 -24.84 3.19 2.80
C ARG A 34 -23.84 3.43 3.94
N PHE A 35 -23.59 2.44 4.78
CA PHE A 35 -22.57 2.50 5.82
C PHE A 35 -21.16 2.64 5.21
N PHE A 36 -20.81 1.82 4.22
CA PHE A 36 -19.54 1.88 3.50
C PHE A 36 -19.32 3.17 2.70
N LYS A 37 -20.39 3.83 2.25
CA LYS A 37 -20.33 5.15 1.59
C LYS A 37 -20.38 6.34 2.55
N SER A 38 -20.48 6.13 3.87
CA SER A 38 -20.43 7.21 4.85
C SER A 38 -19.09 7.97 4.78
N ASN A 39 -19.10 9.28 5.03
CA ASN A 39 -17.92 10.16 4.92
C ASN A 39 -16.68 9.62 5.66
N PHE A 40 -16.89 8.92 6.77
CA PHE A 40 -15.82 8.24 7.51
C PHE A 40 -15.16 7.13 6.69
N LEU A 41 -15.97 6.23 6.12
CA LEU A 41 -15.48 5.14 5.28
C LEU A 41 -15.04 5.61 3.90
N ALA A 42 -15.52 6.75 3.39
CA ALA A 42 -15.03 7.34 2.15
C ALA A 42 -13.58 7.87 2.28
N THR A 43 -13.24 8.49 3.42
CA THR A 43 -11.87 8.91 3.73
C THR A 43 -10.95 7.70 3.95
N VAL A 44 -11.45 6.65 4.62
CA VAL A 44 -10.72 5.38 4.76
C VAL A 44 -10.58 4.66 3.41
N ALA A 45 -11.62 4.67 2.57
CA ALA A 45 -11.67 4.05 1.24
C ALA A 45 -10.58 4.58 0.32
N ARG A 46 -10.34 5.89 0.35
CA ARG A 46 -9.26 6.55 -0.42
C ARG A 46 -7.87 6.01 -0.07
N ARG A 47 -7.69 5.46 1.14
CA ARG A 47 -6.43 4.86 1.61
C ARG A 47 -6.56 3.38 1.99
N THR A 48 -7.63 2.68 1.58
CA THR A 48 -7.89 1.29 2.01
C THR A 48 -6.76 0.35 1.63
N TYR A 49 -6.17 0.53 0.44
CA TYR A 49 -5.01 -0.26 0.04
C TYR A 49 -3.81 -0.08 0.99
N LEU A 50 -3.51 1.16 1.37
CA LEU A 50 -2.41 1.47 2.30
C LEU A 50 -2.71 0.95 3.71
N CYS A 51 -3.91 1.20 4.24
CA CYS A 51 -4.31 0.72 5.56
C CYS A 51 -4.26 -0.82 5.63
N PHE A 52 -4.80 -1.48 4.61
CA PHE A 52 -4.76 -2.94 4.50
C PHE A 52 -3.32 -3.46 4.38
N PHE A 53 -2.45 -2.78 3.61
CA PHE A 53 -1.05 -3.14 3.50
C PHE A 53 -0.31 -3.04 4.85
N PHE A 54 -0.51 -1.95 5.60
CA PHE A 54 0.10 -1.80 6.92
C PHE A 54 -0.38 -2.86 7.92
N VAL A 55 -1.69 -3.12 7.98
CA VAL A 55 -2.26 -4.19 8.83
C VAL A 55 -1.70 -5.54 8.41
N MET A 56 -1.60 -5.83 7.12
CA MET A 56 -1.09 -7.10 6.61
C MET A 56 0.40 -7.30 6.90
N VAL A 57 1.23 -6.27 6.70
CA VAL A 57 2.66 -6.30 7.05
C VAL A 57 2.84 -6.51 8.56
N ALA A 58 2.05 -5.84 9.39
CA ALA A 58 2.08 -6.03 10.84
C ALA A 58 1.72 -7.48 11.22
N LEU A 59 0.63 -8.02 10.70
CA LEU A 59 0.19 -9.39 10.98
C LEU A 59 1.21 -10.44 10.50
N VAL A 60 1.79 -10.28 9.31
CA VAL A 60 2.85 -11.15 8.80
C VAL A 60 4.11 -11.04 9.67
N GLY A 61 4.48 -9.85 10.12
CA GLY A 61 5.59 -9.66 11.06
C GLY A 61 5.40 -10.43 12.36
N PHE A 62 4.18 -10.44 12.90
CA PHE A 62 3.84 -11.25 14.09
C PHE A 62 3.88 -12.75 13.82
N LEU A 63 3.38 -13.19 12.66
CA LEU A 63 3.46 -14.59 12.25
C LEU A 63 4.93 -15.05 12.16
N LEU A 64 5.81 -14.22 11.58
CA LEU A 64 7.24 -14.50 11.51
C LEU A 64 7.91 -14.53 12.89
N LYS A 65 7.49 -13.68 13.83
CA LYS A 65 7.95 -13.79 15.23
C LYS A 65 7.51 -15.11 15.86
N ALA A 66 6.26 -15.53 15.67
CA ALA A 66 5.75 -16.80 16.20
C ALA A 66 6.46 -18.01 15.58
N ILE A 67 6.72 -17.99 14.26
CA ILE A 67 7.48 -19.02 13.55
C ILE A 67 8.92 -19.08 14.03
N ARG A 68 9.60 -17.92 14.15
CA ARG A 68 10.98 -17.87 14.67
C ARG A 68 11.06 -18.46 16.07
N GLU A 69 10.10 -18.14 16.93
CA GLU A 69 10.06 -18.63 18.30
C GLU A 69 9.83 -20.15 18.35
N MET A 70 8.94 -20.68 17.51
CA MET A 70 8.72 -22.12 17.36
C MET A 70 9.99 -22.84 16.86
N HIS A 71 10.69 -22.27 15.87
CA HIS A 71 11.93 -22.83 15.36
C HIS A 71 13.07 -22.78 16.39
N LYS A 72 13.20 -21.66 17.11
CA LYS A 72 14.24 -21.45 18.14
C LYS A 72 14.12 -22.46 19.28
N TYR A 73 12.90 -22.73 19.77
CA TYR A 73 12.68 -23.70 20.83
C TYR A 73 12.62 -25.16 20.36
N SER A 74 12.47 -25.38 19.04
CA SER A 74 12.56 -26.72 18.44
C SER A 74 14.01 -27.18 18.22
N ASN A 75 14.94 -26.27 17.94
CA ASN A 75 16.32 -26.60 17.52
C ASN A 75 17.37 -26.58 18.63
N GLN A 76 17.01 -26.26 19.88
CA GLN A 76 17.92 -26.28 21.02
C GLN A 76 18.02 -27.71 21.58
N GLU A 77 18.63 -28.61 20.81
CA GLU A 77 19.13 -29.90 21.30
C GLU A 77 20.55 -29.72 21.87
N HIS A 78 20.85 -30.48 22.93
CA HIS A 78 22.20 -30.67 23.49
C HIS A 78 22.71 -29.66 24.54
N SER A 79 22.16 -29.73 25.75
CA SER A 79 22.95 -29.50 26.97
C SER A 79 22.52 -30.52 28.03
N THR A 80 23.49 -31.26 28.57
CA THR A 80 23.31 -32.65 29.00
C THR A 80 22.90 -32.88 30.46
N ASP A 81 22.71 -31.87 31.31
CA ASP A 81 22.71 -32.11 32.78
C ASP A 81 21.46 -31.74 33.60
N VAL A 82 20.33 -31.41 32.98
CA VAL A 82 19.05 -31.27 33.69
C VAL A 82 17.99 -31.82 32.76
N ARG A 83 17.42 -33.02 32.99
CA ARG A 83 16.61 -33.74 31.96
C ARG A 83 15.09 -33.73 32.17
N LEU A 84 14.56 -33.77 33.39
CA LEU A 84 13.09 -33.90 33.57
C LEU A 84 12.36 -32.55 33.70
N ASN A 85 12.87 -31.63 34.52
CA ASN A 85 12.22 -30.34 34.76
C ASN A 85 12.28 -29.42 33.52
N THR A 86 13.41 -29.43 32.83
CA THR A 86 13.68 -28.73 31.57
C THR A 86 12.89 -29.29 30.38
N GLU A 87 12.66 -30.60 30.30
CA GLU A 87 11.79 -31.19 29.27
C GLU A 87 10.32 -30.78 29.46
N MET A 88 9.84 -30.76 30.71
CA MET A 88 8.51 -30.25 31.05
C MET A 88 8.36 -28.77 30.69
N GLN A 89 9.37 -27.96 31.03
CA GLN A 89 9.40 -26.53 30.71
C GLN A 89 9.48 -26.29 29.19
N ARG A 90 10.27 -27.08 28.45
CA ARG A 90 10.36 -27.01 26.97
C ARG A 90 9.04 -27.32 26.29
N ARG A 91 8.35 -28.40 26.70
CA ARG A 91 7.02 -28.73 26.18
C ARG A 91 6.05 -27.57 26.46
N ALA A 92 6.08 -26.99 27.65
CA ALA A 92 5.26 -25.82 27.98
C ALA A 92 5.57 -24.58 27.09
N HIS A 93 6.83 -24.34 26.73
CA HIS A 93 7.20 -23.27 25.81
C HIS A 93 6.77 -23.55 24.36
N LEU A 94 6.90 -24.78 23.88
CA LEU A 94 6.42 -25.19 22.55
C LEU A 94 4.89 -25.07 22.44
N PHE A 95 4.14 -25.48 23.48
CA PHE A 95 2.69 -25.29 23.52
C PHE A 95 2.28 -23.81 23.52
N LYS A 96 3.05 -22.94 24.18
CA LYS A 96 2.83 -21.48 24.12
C LYS A 96 3.09 -20.93 22.72
N ALA A 97 4.17 -21.34 22.06
CA ALA A 97 4.50 -20.91 20.69
C ALA A 97 3.46 -21.39 19.67
N GLN A 98 3.01 -22.64 19.78
CA GLN A 98 1.98 -23.23 18.91
C GLN A 98 0.62 -22.51 19.04
N ARG A 99 0.21 -22.16 20.27
CA ARG A 99 -1.01 -21.38 20.50
C ARG A 99 -0.89 -19.95 19.96
N ASN A 100 0.26 -19.32 20.18
CA ASN A 100 0.53 -17.96 19.70
C ASN A 100 0.56 -17.89 18.16
N PHE A 101 1.04 -18.94 17.49
CA PHE A 101 0.98 -19.06 16.03
C PHE A 101 -0.46 -19.05 15.52
N GLY A 102 -1.35 -19.87 16.10
CA GLY A 102 -2.77 -19.90 15.72
C GLY A 102 -3.48 -18.55 15.94
N ILE A 103 -3.21 -17.89 17.07
CA ILE A 103 -3.75 -16.56 17.39
C ILE A 103 -3.23 -15.50 16.41
N SER A 104 -2.01 -15.62 15.90
CA SER A 104 -1.43 -14.66 14.94
C SER A 104 -1.79 -14.95 13.47
N GLY A 105 -2.01 -16.22 13.11
CA GLY A 105 -2.31 -16.64 11.75
C GLY A 105 -3.78 -16.52 11.37
N PHE A 106 -4.69 -16.75 12.31
CA PHE A 106 -6.13 -16.65 12.06
C PHE A 106 -6.61 -15.25 11.65
N PRO A 107 -6.13 -14.14 12.26
CA PRO A 107 -6.43 -12.78 11.82
C PRO A 107 -6.07 -12.49 10.38
N ILE A 108 -4.95 -13.04 9.87
CA ILE A 108 -4.53 -12.84 8.48
C ILE A 108 -5.61 -13.37 7.51
N PHE A 109 -6.14 -14.55 7.81
CA PHE A 109 -7.21 -15.14 7.03
C PHE A 109 -8.49 -14.31 7.13
N LEU A 110 -8.89 -13.89 8.33
CA LEU A 110 -10.07 -13.07 8.54
C LEU A 110 -9.97 -11.71 7.83
N ALA A 111 -8.83 -11.02 7.89
CA ALA A 111 -8.60 -9.77 7.19
C ALA A 111 -8.84 -9.90 5.67
N LEU A 112 -8.40 -11.01 5.07
CA LEU A 112 -8.64 -11.31 3.65
C LEU A 112 -10.13 -11.58 3.38
N VAL A 113 -10.79 -12.34 4.25
CA VAL A 113 -12.23 -12.63 4.15
C VAL A 113 -13.04 -11.35 4.26
N ILE A 114 -12.75 -10.48 5.22
CA ILE A 114 -13.42 -9.18 5.38
C ILE A 114 -13.25 -8.34 4.09
N ARG A 115 -12.02 -8.22 3.57
CA ARG A 115 -11.78 -7.51 2.31
C ARG A 115 -12.62 -8.06 1.16
N ARG A 116 -12.69 -9.39 1.03
CA ARG A 116 -13.48 -10.07 0.01
C ARG A 116 -14.98 -9.77 0.19
N LEU A 117 -15.52 -9.93 1.39
CA LEU A 117 -16.93 -9.73 1.67
C LEU A 117 -17.37 -8.28 1.45
N VAL A 118 -16.60 -7.30 1.92
CA VAL A 118 -16.88 -5.87 1.71
C VAL A 118 -16.95 -5.54 0.22
N THR A 119 -16.04 -6.10 -0.58
CA THR A 119 -16.04 -5.91 -2.04
C THR A 119 -17.28 -6.54 -2.69
N LEU A 120 -17.61 -7.79 -2.32
CA LEU A 120 -18.79 -8.47 -2.84
C LEU A 120 -20.09 -7.72 -2.51
N ILE A 121 -20.24 -7.23 -1.27
CA ILE A 121 -21.42 -6.48 -0.84
C ILE A 121 -21.54 -5.17 -1.63
N SER A 122 -20.43 -4.47 -1.86
CA SER A 122 -20.40 -3.23 -2.63
C SER A 122 -20.83 -3.45 -4.08
N VAL A 123 -20.36 -4.53 -4.71
CA VAL A 123 -20.75 -4.92 -6.07
C VAL A 123 -22.23 -5.30 -6.12
N GLN A 124 -22.71 -6.14 -5.20
CA GLN A 124 -24.11 -6.55 -5.13
C GLN A 124 -25.05 -5.37 -4.95
N ALA A 125 -24.73 -4.42 -4.06
CA ALA A 125 -25.55 -3.25 -3.84
C ALA A 125 -25.60 -2.30 -5.06
N ASN A 126 -24.50 -2.19 -5.82
CA ASN A 126 -24.51 -1.42 -7.07
C ASN A 126 -25.31 -2.14 -8.17
N LEU A 127 -25.21 -3.46 -8.28
CA LEU A 127 -25.98 -4.25 -9.24
C LEU A 127 -27.48 -4.19 -8.96
N LEU A 128 -27.88 -4.29 -7.69
CA LEU A 128 -29.29 -4.14 -7.28
C LEU A 128 -29.84 -2.74 -7.55
N ALA A 129 -29.04 -1.69 -7.30
CA ALA A 129 -29.45 -0.33 -7.63
C ALA A 129 -29.62 -0.12 -9.15
N GLN A 130 -28.78 -0.76 -9.98
CA GLN A 130 -28.88 -0.69 -11.44
C GLN A 130 -30.09 -1.47 -11.98
N SER A 131 -30.37 -2.65 -11.44
CA SER A 131 -31.53 -3.44 -11.86
C SER A 131 -32.84 -2.75 -11.46
N GLU A 132 -32.92 -2.13 -10.27
CA GLU A 132 -34.08 -1.35 -9.84
C GLU A 132 -34.31 -0.12 -10.75
N ALA A 133 -33.24 0.61 -11.11
CA ALA A 133 -33.35 1.74 -12.03
C ALA A 133 -33.82 1.30 -13.43
N THR A 134 -33.29 0.18 -13.93
CA THR A 134 -33.68 -0.39 -15.23
C THR A 134 -35.14 -0.86 -15.22
N LEU A 135 -35.60 -1.50 -14.13
CA LEU A 135 -36.98 -1.93 -13.97
C LEU A 135 -37.94 -0.73 -13.94
N LYS A 136 -37.61 0.34 -13.21
CA LYS A 136 -38.41 1.58 -13.20
C LYS A 136 -38.50 2.21 -14.58
N GLN A 137 -37.41 2.21 -15.35
CA GLN A 137 -37.40 2.73 -16.72
C GLN A 137 -38.24 1.88 -17.68
N ALA A 138 -38.17 0.55 -17.57
CA ALA A 138 -39.00 -0.37 -18.35
C ALA A 138 -40.50 -0.24 -17.99
N GLN A 139 -40.82 -0.05 -16.71
CA GLN A 139 -42.17 0.20 -16.23
C GLN A 139 -42.72 1.54 -16.71
N SER A 140 -41.92 2.62 -16.70
CA SER A 140 -42.36 3.91 -17.25
C SER A 140 -42.62 3.83 -18.75
N ALA A 141 -41.76 3.14 -19.51
CA ALA A 141 -41.99 2.90 -20.94
C ALA A 141 -43.27 2.06 -21.16
N SER A 142 -43.48 1.03 -20.35
CA SER A 142 -44.68 0.17 -20.41
C SER A 142 -45.96 0.92 -20.01
N ALA A 143 -45.88 1.84 -19.03
CA ALA A 143 -46.99 2.68 -18.61
C ALA A 143 -47.40 3.66 -19.71
N ILE A 144 -46.41 4.26 -20.40
CA ILE A 144 -46.65 5.11 -21.57
C ILE A 144 -47.32 4.31 -22.70
N ILE A 145 -46.83 3.10 -22.99
CA ILE A 145 -47.45 2.22 -23.99
C ILE A 145 -48.90 1.87 -23.59
N ARG A 146 -49.15 1.65 -22.29
CA ARG A 146 -50.48 1.29 -21.79
C ARG A 146 -51.46 2.46 -21.84
N SER A 147 -51.02 3.66 -21.45
CA SER A 147 -51.85 4.87 -21.57
C SER A 147 -52.14 5.21 -23.04
N LEU A 148 -51.18 5.02 -23.94
CA LEU A 148 -51.40 5.17 -25.38
C LEU A 148 -52.39 4.14 -25.96
N MET A 149 -52.38 2.90 -25.44
CA MET A 149 -53.39 1.90 -25.82
C MET A 149 -54.79 2.22 -25.28
N GLU A 150 -54.88 2.84 -24.11
CA GLU A 150 -56.13 3.24 -23.46
C GLU A 150 -56.74 4.47 -24.14
N GLU A 151 -55.92 5.47 -24.49
CA GLU A 151 -56.31 6.64 -25.30
C GLU A 151 -56.85 6.22 -26.68
N ARG A 152 -56.23 5.20 -27.30
CA ARG A 152 -56.69 4.60 -28.57
C ARG A 152 -58.03 3.83 -28.46
N ASN A 153 -58.43 3.41 -27.26
CA ASN A 153 -59.73 2.75 -27.04
C ASN A 153 -60.85 3.77 -26.76
N THR A 154 -60.53 4.95 -26.24
CA THR A 154 -61.49 6.04 -26.02
C THR A 154 -61.80 6.84 -27.28
N GLU A 155 -60.90 6.89 -28.26
CA GLU A 155 -61.07 7.60 -29.54
C GLU A 155 -61.75 6.78 -30.65
N LYS A 156 -62.43 5.67 -30.34
CA LYS A 156 -63.24 4.95 -31.33
C LYS A 156 -64.73 5.28 -31.23
N VAL A 157 -65.06 6.53 -31.56
CA VAL A 157 -66.26 6.86 -32.35
C VAL A 157 -65.81 7.91 -33.37
N ASP A 158 -66.06 7.60 -34.64
CA ASP A 158 -65.84 8.39 -35.85
C ASP A 158 -64.50 8.25 -36.61
N GLU A 159 -64.71 8.17 -37.92
CA GLU A 159 -63.90 7.55 -38.95
C GLU A 159 -62.75 8.47 -39.41
N ALA A 160 -61.51 8.17 -38.99
CA ALA A 160 -60.27 8.75 -39.55
C ALA A 160 -59.03 7.87 -39.25
N THR A 161 -59.19 6.55 -39.31
CA THR A 161 -58.45 5.60 -38.47
C THR A 161 -57.04 5.21 -38.93
N GLU A 162 -56.63 5.47 -40.17
CA GLU A 162 -55.27 5.10 -40.66
C GLU A 162 -54.23 6.23 -40.54
N ASP A 163 -54.63 7.48 -40.76
CA ASP A 163 -53.68 8.61 -40.84
C ASP A 163 -53.21 9.06 -39.43
N SER A 164 -54.11 9.06 -38.45
CA SER A 164 -53.79 9.34 -37.05
C SER A 164 -52.98 8.22 -36.39
N THR A 165 -53.26 6.95 -36.71
CA THR A 165 -52.49 5.81 -36.17
C THR A 165 -51.08 5.75 -36.73
N LEU A 166 -50.87 6.08 -38.01
CA LEU A 166 -49.54 6.24 -38.60
C LEU A 166 -48.80 7.43 -37.98
N ALA A 167 -49.46 8.56 -37.75
CA ALA A 167 -48.87 9.73 -37.11
C ALA A 167 -48.41 9.43 -35.66
N VAL A 168 -49.24 8.76 -34.87
CA VAL A 168 -48.90 8.36 -33.49
C VAL A 168 -47.78 7.32 -33.46
N THR A 169 -47.80 6.34 -34.38
CA THR A 169 -46.76 5.30 -34.46
C THR A 169 -45.41 5.88 -34.87
N ASN A 170 -45.40 6.84 -35.80
CA ASN A 170 -44.19 7.55 -36.21
C ASN A 170 -43.62 8.39 -35.05
N LYS A 171 -44.48 9.06 -34.28
CA LYS A 171 -44.07 9.86 -33.12
C LYS A 171 -43.50 9.00 -31.99
N ILE A 172 -44.05 7.81 -31.76
CA ILE A 172 -43.51 6.82 -30.81
C ILE A 172 -42.15 6.31 -31.27
N ASN A 173 -42.00 5.99 -32.57
CA ASN A 173 -40.71 5.55 -33.12
C ASN A 173 -39.64 6.64 -33.03
N GLU A 174 -39.97 7.90 -33.31
CA GLU A 174 -39.06 9.03 -33.12
C GLU A 174 -38.62 9.13 -31.65
N ARG A 175 -39.56 9.05 -30.71
CA ARG A 175 -39.21 9.15 -29.27
C ARG A 175 -38.41 7.96 -28.78
N ILE A 176 -38.67 6.75 -29.26
CA ILE A 176 -37.86 5.56 -28.94
C ILE A 176 -36.44 5.72 -29.51
N GLN A 177 -36.29 6.22 -30.73
CA GLN A 177 -34.98 6.48 -31.32
C GLN A 177 -34.23 7.57 -30.56
N GLU A 178 -34.91 8.63 -30.15
CA GLU A 178 -34.34 9.75 -29.40
C GLU A 178 -33.88 9.33 -28.01
N LEU A 179 -34.72 8.59 -27.26
CA LEU A 179 -34.34 8.00 -25.96
C LEU A 179 -33.20 6.99 -26.09
N THR A 180 -33.16 6.20 -27.16
CA THR A 180 -32.07 5.25 -27.41
C THR A 180 -30.77 5.98 -27.72
N ALA A 181 -30.83 7.07 -28.49
CA ALA A 181 -29.69 7.92 -28.79
C ALA A 181 -29.20 8.68 -27.54
N GLU A 182 -30.09 9.19 -26.70
CA GLU A 182 -29.75 9.81 -25.41
C GLU A 182 -29.10 8.81 -24.46
N MET A 183 -29.63 7.59 -24.36
CA MET A 183 -29.04 6.54 -23.53
C MET A 183 -27.64 6.14 -24.00
N ASN A 184 -27.44 6.05 -25.32
CA ASN A 184 -26.12 5.76 -25.88
C ASN A 184 -25.14 6.93 -25.69
N ARG A 185 -25.61 8.18 -25.80
CA ARG A 185 -24.79 9.36 -25.47
C ARG A 185 -24.45 9.42 -23.98
N GLU A 186 -25.38 9.10 -23.10
CA GLU A 186 -25.14 9.11 -21.65
C GLU A 186 -24.21 7.98 -21.21
N LYS A 187 -24.35 6.77 -21.80
CA LYS A 187 -23.41 5.67 -21.61
C LYS A 187 -22.01 6.05 -22.06
N LYS A 188 -21.86 6.61 -23.27
CA LYS A 188 -20.58 7.09 -23.80
C LYS A 188 -19.97 8.17 -22.89
N ASN A 189 -20.75 9.18 -22.47
CA ASN A 189 -20.28 10.19 -21.51
C ASN A 189 -19.92 9.61 -20.13
N ARG A 190 -20.53 8.51 -19.68
CA ARG A 190 -20.14 7.83 -18.42
C ARG A 190 -18.87 7.00 -18.61
N GLU A 191 -18.68 6.40 -19.78
CA GLU A 191 -17.45 5.70 -20.15
C GLU A 191 -16.27 6.67 -20.25
N ASP A 192 -16.43 7.76 -21.00
CA ASP A 192 -15.43 8.82 -21.18
C ASP A 192 -15.04 9.46 -19.83
N ARG A 193 -16.02 9.69 -18.92
CA ARG A 193 -15.73 10.19 -17.56
C ARG A 193 -15.05 9.17 -16.65
N ASN A 194 -15.19 7.87 -16.92
CA ASN A 194 -14.53 6.82 -16.13
C ASN A 194 -13.11 6.59 -16.63
N THR A 195 -12.86 6.68 -17.94
CA THR A 195 -11.51 6.64 -18.51
C THR A 195 -10.72 7.89 -18.14
N GLU A 196 -11.31 9.08 -18.24
CA GLU A 196 -10.68 10.34 -17.83
C GLU A 196 -10.29 10.32 -16.35
N LYS A 197 -11.17 9.87 -15.45
CA LYS A 197 -10.84 9.70 -14.02
C LYS A 197 -9.77 8.63 -13.76
N ALA A 198 -9.72 7.58 -14.57
CA ALA A 198 -8.69 6.55 -14.46
C ALA A 198 -7.32 7.05 -14.96
N ASP A 199 -7.31 7.89 -15.99
CA ASP A 199 -6.11 8.51 -16.54
C ASP A 199 -5.61 9.64 -15.63
N GLU A 200 -6.48 10.49 -15.08
CA GLU A 200 -6.15 11.47 -14.05
C GLU A 200 -5.56 10.80 -12.79
N ALA A 201 -6.13 9.66 -12.36
CA ALA A 201 -5.62 8.93 -11.21
C ALA A 201 -4.23 8.31 -11.47
N LYS A 202 -3.98 7.82 -12.70
CA LYS A 202 -2.65 7.34 -13.11
C LYS A 202 -1.66 8.48 -13.22
N GLU A 203 -2.06 9.62 -13.79
CA GLU A 203 -1.21 10.78 -13.97
C GLU A 203 -0.82 11.40 -12.62
N ALA A 204 -1.78 11.53 -11.68
CA ALA A 204 -1.51 11.96 -10.32
C ALA A 204 -0.57 11.00 -9.55
N GLY A 205 -0.74 9.68 -9.75
CA GLY A 205 0.17 8.67 -9.18
C GLY A 205 1.59 8.76 -9.76
N THR A 206 1.70 9.00 -11.07
CA THR A 206 2.98 9.15 -11.78
C THR A 206 3.69 10.43 -11.36
N LEU A 207 2.96 11.54 -11.23
CA LEU A 207 3.49 12.83 -10.79
C LEU A 207 4.03 12.74 -9.36
N ALA A 208 3.30 12.09 -8.45
CA ALA A 208 3.75 11.88 -7.07
C ALA A 208 5.03 11.01 -6.98
N MET A 209 5.18 10.02 -7.86
CA MET A 209 6.39 9.22 -7.95
C MET A 209 7.58 10.03 -8.50
N ILE A 210 7.34 10.86 -9.52
CA ILE A 210 8.35 11.79 -10.08
C ILE A 210 8.81 12.79 -9.02
N THR A 211 7.89 13.37 -8.23
CA THR A 211 8.23 14.31 -7.16
C THR A 211 9.14 13.66 -6.11
N LYS A 212 8.80 12.45 -5.64
CA LYS A 212 9.64 11.71 -4.69
C LYS A 212 11.01 11.36 -5.27
N MET A 213 11.06 10.94 -6.54
CA MET A 213 12.33 10.65 -7.21
C MET A 213 13.21 11.90 -7.28
N LYS A 214 12.62 13.07 -7.55
CA LYS A 214 13.32 14.34 -7.62
C LYS A 214 13.88 14.78 -6.26
N GLU A 215 13.12 14.58 -5.18
CA GLU A 215 13.61 14.77 -3.80
C GLU A 215 14.79 13.84 -3.50
N PHE A 216 14.68 12.56 -3.85
CA PHE A 216 15.74 11.58 -3.61
C PHE A 216 17.03 11.93 -4.38
N ILE A 217 16.92 12.32 -5.66
CA ILE A 217 18.05 12.79 -6.46
C ILE A 217 18.69 14.03 -5.83
N HIS A 218 17.88 14.97 -5.34
CA HIS A 218 18.39 16.17 -4.69
C HIS A 218 19.14 15.82 -3.39
N GLU A 219 18.59 14.92 -2.57
CA GLU A 219 19.23 14.45 -1.34
C GLU A 219 20.57 13.75 -1.61
N LEU A 220 20.60 12.80 -2.55
CA LEU A 220 21.83 12.14 -3.01
C LEU A 220 22.86 13.13 -3.57
N THR A 221 22.42 14.16 -4.29
CA THR A 221 23.31 15.19 -4.83
C THR A 221 23.94 16.04 -3.73
N VAL A 222 23.19 16.34 -2.66
CA VAL A 222 23.71 17.05 -1.49
C VAL A 222 24.71 16.17 -0.73
N GLU A 223 24.41 14.90 -0.54
CA GLU A 223 25.27 13.95 0.16
C GLU A 223 26.59 13.71 -0.60
N LEU A 224 26.54 13.53 -1.92
CA LEU A 224 27.73 13.39 -2.77
C LEU A 224 28.63 14.64 -2.68
N ASN A 225 28.04 15.84 -2.69
CA ASN A 225 28.82 17.09 -2.55
C ASN A 225 29.47 17.22 -1.18
N ARG A 226 28.80 16.75 -0.12
CA ARG A 226 29.36 16.73 1.23
C ARG A 226 30.53 15.75 1.32
N GLU A 227 30.34 14.54 0.81
CA GLU A 227 31.39 13.52 0.77
C GLU A 227 32.61 13.99 -0.05
N ASN A 228 32.38 14.70 -1.17
CA ASN A 228 33.47 15.22 -1.99
C ASN A 228 34.28 16.32 -1.27
N LYS A 229 33.60 17.21 -0.52
CA LYS A 229 34.28 18.21 0.33
C LYS A 229 35.09 17.55 1.44
N ASP A 230 34.55 16.52 2.08
CA ASP A 230 35.26 15.78 3.12
C ASP A 230 36.51 15.06 2.53
N LYS A 231 36.40 14.49 1.33
CA LYS A 231 37.55 13.91 0.60
C LYS A 231 38.62 14.94 0.26
N GLU A 232 38.24 16.13 -0.21
CA GLU A 232 39.18 17.22 -0.50
C GLU A 232 39.89 17.70 0.78
N ALA A 233 39.16 17.82 1.88
CA ALA A 233 39.74 18.18 3.17
C ALA A 233 40.75 17.13 3.65
N LEU A 234 40.41 15.84 3.57
CA LEU A 234 41.32 14.73 3.90
C LEU A 234 42.56 14.73 3.01
N LYS A 235 42.39 14.99 1.71
CA LYS A 235 43.52 15.09 0.77
C LYS A 235 44.45 16.24 1.13
N SER A 236 43.90 17.42 1.43
CA SER A 236 44.69 18.58 1.86
C SER A 236 45.44 18.32 3.17
N GLN A 237 44.81 17.62 4.12
CA GLN A 237 45.44 17.21 5.37
C GLN A 237 46.59 16.23 5.12
N ALA A 238 46.40 15.25 4.23
CA ALA A 238 47.44 14.30 3.84
C ALA A 238 48.63 15.02 3.16
N ASP A 239 48.38 15.97 2.26
CA ASP A 239 49.43 16.76 1.61
C ASP A 239 50.21 17.61 2.64
N SER A 240 49.52 18.15 3.65
CA SER A 240 50.17 18.90 4.73
C SER A 240 51.05 18.01 5.60
N LEU A 241 50.57 16.81 5.94
CA LEU A 241 51.34 15.84 6.71
C LEU A 241 52.58 15.41 5.94
N ASN A 242 52.45 15.16 4.64
CA ASN A 242 53.55 14.79 3.76
C ASN A 242 54.63 15.89 3.68
N ARG A 243 54.23 17.17 3.68
CA ARG A 243 55.18 18.29 3.75
C ARG A 243 55.96 18.32 5.06
N GLU A 244 55.31 18.10 6.20
CA GLU A 244 55.99 18.01 7.49
C GLU A 244 56.94 16.81 7.56
N TYR A 245 56.54 15.65 7.02
CA TYR A 245 57.43 14.50 6.89
C TYR A 245 58.68 14.84 6.05
N GLY A 246 58.49 15.44 4.87
CA GLY A 246 59.62 15.87 4.03
C GLY A 246 60.54 16.87 4.73
N ARG A 247 59.99 17.82 5.49
CA ARG A 247 60.76 18.78 6.30
C ARG A 247 61.55 18.08 7.42
N LEU A 248 60.95 17.10 8.08
CA LEU A 248 61.60 16.34 9.15
C LEU A 248 62.72 15.45 8.60
N THR A 249 62.49 14.77 7.48
CA THR A 249 63.53 14.00 6.78
C THR A 249 64.69 14.90 6.34
N GLY A 250 64.41 16.09 5.81
CA GLY A 250 65.45 17.05 5.46
C GLY A 250 66.29 17.51 6.67
N GLN A 251 65.64 17.73 7.82
CA GLN A 251 66.35 18.00 9.07
C GLN A 251 67.19 16.81 9.53
N TYR A 252 66.66 15.59 9.46
CA TYR A 252 67.38 14.38 9.81
C TYR A 252 68.65 14.21 8.97
N ASN A 253 68.54 14.34 7.64
CA ASN A 253 69.69 14.27 6.74
C ASN A 253 70.72 15.37 7.01
N LYS A 254 70.27 16.57 7.38
CA LYS A 254 71.16 17.68 7.75
C LYS A 254 71.92 17.40 9.05
N PHE A 255 71.25 16.83 10.06
CA PHE A 255 71.89 16.40 11.30
C PHE A 255 72.89 15.27 11.05
N GLU A 256 72.54 14.27 10.23
CA GLU A 256 73.43 13.17 9.86
C GLU A 256 74.69 13.68 9.14
N MET A 257 74.54 14.59 8.18
CA MET A 257 75.68 15.24 7.49
C MET A 257 76.55 16.04 8.47
N GLN A 258 75.94 16.75 9.42
CA GLN A 258 76.68 17.52 10.42
C GLN A 258 77.46 16.61 11.38
N ILE A 259 76.89 15.47 11.78
CA ILE A 259 77.59 14.45 12.56
C ILE A 259 78.78 13.90 11.76
N ASN A 260 78.58 13.59 10.48
CA ASN A 260 79.64 13.02 9.64
C ASN A 260 80.80 14.01 9.37
N ILE A 261 80.48 15.30 9.14
CA ILE A 261 81.50 16.36 8.99
C ILE A 261 82.26 16.58 10.30
N ASN A 262 81.57 16.58 11.45
CA ASN A 262 82.23 16.72 12.74
C ASN A 262 83.16 15.52 13.03
N ALA A 263 82.77 14.31 12.62
CA ALA A 263 83.62 13.13 12.72
C ALA A 263 84.87 13.21 11.81
N GLU A 264 84.74 13.69 10.57
CA GLU A 264 85.91 13.92 9.67
C GLU A 264 86.82 15.05 10.15
N GLY A 265 86.26 16.10 10.77
CA GLY A 265 87.03 17.21 11.35
C GLY A 265 87.86 16.82 12.57
N ASP A 266 87.35 15.90 13.39
CA ASP A 266 88.11 15.32 14.51
C ASP A 266 89.24 14.40 13.99
N ASP A 267 89.02 13.61 12.93
CA ASP A 267 90.05 12.78 12.29
C ASP A 267 91.17 13.60 11.61
N GLU A 268 90.86 14.79 11.07
CA GLU A 268 91.86 15.68 10.45
C GLU A 268 92.64 16.51 11.50
N ALA A 269 92.02 16.81 12.65
CA ALA A 269 92.70 17.42 13.79
C ALA A 269 93.75 16.46 14.40
N ASP A 270 93.42 15.16 14.52
CA ASP A 270 94.34 14.15 15.07
C ASP A 270 95.54 13.85 14.14
N LYS A 271 95.41 14.07 12.83
CA LYS A 271 96.52 13.94 11.86
C LYS A 271 97.49 15.13 11.81
N LYS A 272 97.13 16.30 12.35
CA LYS A 272 98.03 17.47 12.44
C LYS A 272 98.84 17.52 13.74
N THR A 273 98.58 16.61 14.67
CA THR A 273 99.24 16.50 15.98
C THR A 273 100.28 15.40 16.10
N ASN A 274 100.73 14.81 14.97
CA ASN A 274 101.86 13.87 14.96
C ASN A 274 102.91 14.25 13.91
#